data_AF-A0A2X0PND5-F1
#
_entry.id   AF-A0A2X0PND5-F1
#
_cell.length_a   1.000
_cell.length_b   1.000
_cell.length_c   1.000
_cell.angle_alpha   90.00
_cell.angle_beta   90.00
_cell.angle_gamma   90.00
#
_symmetry.space_group_name_H-M   'P 1'
#
loop_
_entity.id
_entity.type
_entity.pdbx_description
1 polymer ?
#
loop_
_entity_poly.entity_id
_entity_poly.type
_entity_poly.pdbx_seq_one_letter_code
_entity_poly.pdbx_strand_id
1 'polypeptide(L)'
;MKNKEITAAIDLFSHETLKAALELGVKADKMSTVIMYPEPPAGIPTATGGEALPSDMEMILNAISNHQLTVPIAAKYSIDDYLEAINLQMNRHAHGKIVLYF
;
A
#
# COMPACT_ATOMS: atom_id res chain seq x y z
N MET A 1 -6.12 -16.48 14.59
CA MET A 1 -5.67 -15.09 14.82
C MET A 1 -5.72 -14.65 16.29
N LYS A 2 -6.45 -15.33 17.19
CA LYS A 2 -6.32 -15.07 18.64
C LYS A 2 -4.86 -15.25 19.05
N ASN A 3 -4.28 -14.24 19.72
CA ASN A 3 -2.92 -14.15 20.28
C ASN A 3 -1.81 -13.56 19.38
N LYS A 4 -2.11 -12.88 18.26
CA LYS A 4 -1.11 -12.03 17.59
C LYS A 4 -1.38 -10.57 17.92
N GLU A 5 -0.50 -9.97 18.71
CA GLU A 5 -0.45 -8.52 18.93
C GLU A 5 -0.08 -7.84 17.60
N ILE A 6 -0.85 -6.83 17.22
CA ILE A 6 -0.49 -5.97 16.09
C ILE A 6 0.56 -4.98 16.60
N THR A 7 1.73 -4.94 15.97
CA THR A 7 2.86 -4.10 16.41
C THR A 7 3.12 -2.90 15.51
N ALA A 8 2.50 -2.87 14.33
CA ALA A 8 2.65 -1.83 13.31
C ALA A 8 1.42 -1.84 12.38
N ALA A 9 1.13 -0.70 11.74
CA ALA A 9 0.04 -0.57 10.79
C ALA A 9 0.40 0.39 9.65
N ILE A 10 -0.08 0.11 8.43
CA ILE A 10 0.08 0.98 7.27
C ILE A 10 -1.31 1.23 6.70
N ASP A 11 -1.70 2.50 6.54
CA ASP A 11 -2.95 2.88 5.91
C ASP A 11 -2.72 3.35 4.48
N LEU A 12 -3.52 2.82 3.56
CA LEU A 12 -3.42 3.10 2.14
C LEU A 12 -4.69 3.75 1.55
N PHE A 13 -5.62 4.22 2.40
CA PHE A 13 -6.94 4.61 1.92
C PHE A 13 -7.66 5.72 2.72
N SER A 14 -7.81 5.62 4.05
CA SER A 14 -8.78 6.47 4.78
C SER A 14 -8.35 7.02 6.14
N HIS A 15 -7.40 6.39 6.83
CA HIS A 15 -7.08 6.54 8.26
C HIS A 15 -7.91 5.70 9.23
N GLU A 16 -8.92 4.96 8.78
CA GLU A 16 -9.65 4.04 9.68
C GLU A 16 -8.73 2.94 10.21
N THR A 17 -7.79 2.48 9.39
CA THR A 17 -6.77 1.50 9.80
C THR A 17 -5.89 2.06 10.93
N LEU A 18 -5.50 3.34 10.83
CA LEU A 18 -4.69 4.01 11.85
C LEU A 18 -5.45 4.14 13.18
N LYS A 19 -6.73 4.55 13.12
CA LYS A 19 -7.58 4.68 14.32
C LYS A 19 -7.75 3.33 15.01
N ALA A 20 -8.07 2.29 14.25
CA ALA A 20 -8.17 0.94 14.80
C ALA A 20 -6.84 0.45 15.40
N ALA A 21 -5.70 0.73 14.76
CA ALA A 21 -4.39 0.37 15.30
C ALA A 21 -4.06 1.11 16.61
N LEU A 22 -4.43 2.39 16.73
CA LEU A 22 -4.29 3.16 17.98
C LEU A 22 -5.14 2.56 19.12
N GLU A 23 -6.39 2.19 18.83
CA GLU A 23 -7.28 1.51 19.79
C GLU A 23 -6.72 0.15 20.25
N LEU A 24 -5.96 -0.52 19.38
CA LEU A 24 -5.24 -1.76 19.70
C LEU A 24 -3.90 -1.53 20.40
N GLY A 25 -3.51 -0.28 20.68
CA GLY A 25 -2.29 0.07 21.42
C GLY A 25 -1.02 0.15 20.58
N VAL A 26 -1.11 0.14 19.24
CA VAL A 26 0.04 0.35 18.37
C VAL A 26 0.59 1.77 18.57
N LYS A 27 1.90 1.92 18.70
CA LYS A 27 2.53 3.23 18.83
C LYS A 27 2.48 3.99 17.50
N ALA A 28 2.25 5.31 17.55
CA ALA A 28 2.16 6.15 16.36
C ALA A 28 3.43 6.11 15.48
N ASP A 29 4.61 5.99 16.09
CA ASP A 29 5.91 5.84 15.41
C ASP A 29 6.12 4.46 14.75
N LYS A 30 5.17 3.53 14.92
CA LYS A 30 5.08 2.23 14.22
C LYS A 30 4.00 2.21 13.16
N MET A 31 3.47 3.37 12.79
CA MET A 31 2.46 3.49 11.76
C MET A 31 2.94 4.38 10.61
N SER A 32 2.30 4.24 9.45
CA SER A 32 2.46 5.17 8.34
C SER A 32 1.21 5.24 7.46
N THR A 33 1.10 6.31 6.67
CA THR A 33 0.05 6.45 5.66
C THR A 33 0.56 7.09 4.39
N VAL A 34 0.01 6.72 3.23
CA VAL A 34 0.22 7.44 1.97
C VAL A 34 -0.78 8.59 1.77
N ILE A 35 -1.80 8.67 2.63
CA ILE A 35 -2.85 9.69 2.57
C ILE A 35 -2.36 10.93 3.31
N MET A 36 -2.13 12.02 2.54
CA MET A 36 -1.66 13.30 3.10
C MET A 36 -2.79 14.26 3.46
N TYR A 37 -4.01 14.01 2.95
CA TYR A 37 -5.19 14.83 3.26
C TYR A 37 -6.44 13.95 3.46
N PRO A 38 -7.24 14.17 4.53
CA PRO A 38 -6.98 15.08 5.65
C PRO A 38 -5.69 14.70 6.42
N GLU A 39 -5.20 15.56 7.30
CA GLU A 39 -4.01 15.26 8.12
C GLU A 39 -4.17 13.94 8.89
N PRO A 40 -3.12 13.11 9.01
CA PRO A 40 -3.16 11.88 9.79
C PRO A 40 -3.30 12.17 11.30
N PRO A 41 -3.69 11.16 12.10
CA PRO A 41 -3.61 11.26 13.55
C PRO A 41 -2.21 11.68 14.02
N ALA A 42 -2.16 12.46 15.11
CA ALA A 42 -0.92 13.06 15.59
C ALA A 42 0.20 12.03 15.81
N GLY A 43 1.41 12.38 15.35
CA GLY A 43 2.61 11.56 15.50
C GLY A 43 2.76 10.43 14.48
N ILE A 44 1.81 10.25 13.55
CA ILE A 44 1.91 9.26 12.48
C ILE A 44 2.50 9.94 11.22
N PRO A 45 3.65 9.48 10.70
CA PRO A 45 4.26 10.06 9.51
C PRO A 45 3.48 9.70 8.24
N THR A 46 3.50 10.61 7.27
CA THR A 46 3.18 10.28 5.89
C THR A 46 4.40 9.66 5.23
N ALA A 47 4.20 8.59 4.47
CA ALA A 47 5.25 7.88 3.76
C ALA A 47 4.80 7.67 2.32
N THR A 48 5.04 8.66 1.47
CA THR A 48 4.82 8.53 0.03
C THR A 48 6.08 7.93 -0.59
N GLY A 49 5.95 7.08 -1.60
CA GLY A 49 7.12 6.48 -2.28
C GLY A 49 8.02 7.49 -3.02
N GLY A 50 7.80 8.80 -2.86
CA GLY A 50 8.54 9.87 -3.53
C GLY A 50 9.98 10.04 -3.03
N GLU A 51 10.32 9.54 -1.85
CA GLU A 51 11.69 9.57 -1.31
C GLU A 51 12.50 8.31 -1.66
N ALA A 52 11.93 7.39 -2.43
CA ALA A 52 12.59 6.16 -2.81
C ALA A 52 13.86 6.44 -3.64
N LEU A 53 14.95 5.77 -3.27
CA LEU A 53 16.23 5.80 -3.99
C LEU A 53 16.30 4.68 -5.02
N PRO A 54 17.18 4.79 -6.03
CA PRO A 54 17.44 3.69 -6.96
C PRO A 54 17.78 2.36 -6.26
N SER A 55 18.50 2.41 -5.13
CA SER A 55 18.82 1.24 -4.31
C SER A 55 17.60 0.54 -3.72
N ASP A 56 16.52 1.29 -3.44
CA ASP A 56 15.26 0.70 -2.94
C ASP A 56 14.58 -0.12 -4.04
N MET A 57 14.64 0.38 -5.28
CA MET A 57 14.15 -0.36 -6.45
C MET A 57 14.99 -1.61 -6.72
N GLU A 58 16.32 -1.53 -6.58
CA GLU A 58 17.20 -2.71 -6.68
C GLU A 58 16.84 -3.76 -5.63
N MET A 59 16.57 -3.35 -4.38
CA MET A 59 16.13 -4.25 -3.32
C MET A 59 14.83 -4.98 -3.70
N ILE A 60 13.84 -4.27 -4.23
CA ILE A 60 12.56 -4.85 -4.67
C ILE A 60 12.78 -5.82 -5.83
N LEU A 61 13.57 -5.45 -6.84
CA LEU A 61 13.86 -6.29 -8.01
C LEU A 61 14.61 -7.57 -7.63
N ASN A 62 15.56 -7.47 -6.70
CA ASN A 62 16.27 -8.62 -6.16
C ASN A 62 15.32 -9.57 -5.41
N ALA A 63 14.42 -9.03 -4.57
CA ALA A 63 13.42 -9.83 -3.86
C ALA A 63 12.46 -10.54 -4.83
N ILE A 64 12.06 -9.88 -5.92
CA ILE A 64 11.22 -10.48 -6.97
C ILE A 64 11.97 -11.60 -7.70
N SER A 65 13.21 -11.33 -8.13
CA SER A 65 14.04 -12.28 -8.88
C SER A 65 14.37 -13.53 -8.06
N ASN A 66 14.50 -13.38 -6.74
CA ASN A 66 14.72 -14.48 -5.80
C ASN A 66 13.43 -15.12 -5.30
N HIS A 67 12.26 -14.78 -5.86
CA HIS A 67 10.95 -15.27 -5.44
C HIS A 67 10.59 -15.02 -3.97
N GLN A 68 11.24 -14.06 -3.32
CA GLN A 68 10.94 -13.62 -1.95
C GLN A 68 9.77 -12.63 -1.92
N LEU A 69 9.53 -11.94 -3.03
CA LEU A 69 8.38 -11.06 -3.23
C LEU A 69 7.67 -11.45 -4.53
N THR A 70 6.36 -11.69 -4.44
CA THR A 70 5.50 -11.81 -5.63
C THR A 70 4.61 -10.59 -5.71
N VAL A 71 4.55 -9.96 -6.88
CA VAL A 71 3.60 -8.89 -7.18
C VAL A 71 2.51 -9.46 -8.09
N PRO A 72 1.32 -9.83 -7.56
CA PRO A 72 0.27 -10.38 -8.38
C PRO A 72 -0.22 -9.35 -9.40
N ILE A 73 -0.45 -9.79 -10.64
CA ILE A 73 -1.15 -8.98 -11.64
C ILE A 73 -2.64 -9.34 -11.53
N ALA A 74 -3.43 -8.39 -11.04
CA ALA A 74 -4.87 -8.56 -10.84
C ALA A 74 -5.63 -8.54 -12.17
N ALA A 75 -5.20 -7.67 -13.10
CA ALA A 75 -5.76 -7.54 -14.43
C ALA A 75 -4.78 -6.83 -15.37
N LYS A 76 -4.98 -7.02 -16.69
CA LYS A 76 -4.26 -6.33 -17.75
C LYS A 76 -5.25 -5.69 -18.71
N TYR A 77 -5.03 -4.44 -19.08
CA TYR A 77 -5.86 -3.70 -20.04
C TYR A 77 -4.98 -3.02 -21.08
N SER A 78 -5.46 -2.93 -22.31
CA SER A 78 -4.87 -2.01 -23.29
C SER A 78 -4.98 -0.58 -22.74
N ILE A 79 -4.06 0.29 -23.13
CA ILE A 79 -4.15 1.72 -22.82
C ILE A 79 -5.46 2.34 -23.35
N ASP A 80 -6.01 1.79 -24.43
CA ASP A 80 -7.31 2.21 -24.99
C ASP A 80 -8.49 1.89 -24.05
N ASP A 81 -8.33 0.90 -23.18
CA ASP A 81 -9.35 0.43 -22.21
C ASP A 81 -9.10 0.97 -20.79
N TYR A 82 -8.37 2.09 -20.64
CA TYR A 82 -7.96 2.60 -19.33
C TYR A 82 -9.13 2.91 -18.38
N LEU A 83 -10.32 3.25 -18.91
CA LEU A 83 -11.51 3.51 -18.11
C LEU A 83 -11.96 2.25 -17.34
N GLU A 84 -11.90 1.08 -17.97
CA GLU A 84 -12.22 -0.20 -17.31
C GLU A 84 -11.21 -0.55 -16.23
N ALA A 85 -9.92 -0.27 -16.50
CA ALA A 85 -8.86 -0.43 -15.51
C ALA A 85 -9.08 0.47 -14.26
N ILE A 86 -9.49 1.73 -14.48
CA ILE A 86 -9.81 2.66 -13.39
C ILE A 86 -11.05 2.18 -12.63
N ASN A 87 -12.12 1.75 -13.32
CA ASN A 87 -13.32 1.24 -12.68
C ASN A 87 -13.01 0.04 -11.77
N LEU A 88 -12.18 -0.89 -12.23
CA LEU A 88 -11.73 -2.02 -11.41
C LEU A 88 -10.93 -1.55 -10.18
N GLN A 89 -10.03 -0.58 -10.34
CA GLN A 89 -9.25 -0.03 -9.24
C GLN A 89 -10.15 0.64 -8.19
N MET A 90 -11.13 1.42 -8.65
CA MET A 90 -12.07 2.17 -7.81
C MET A 90 -13.02 1.26 -7.02
N ASN A 91 -13.23 0.01 -7.46
CA ASN A 91 -13.97 -0.98 -6.70
C ASN A 91 -13.22 -1.47 -5.45
N ARG A 92 -11.94 -1.14 -5.25
CA ARG A 92 -11.14 -1.44 -4.04
C ARG A 92 -11.03 -2.92 -3.67
N HIS A 93 -11.24 -3.81 -4.64
CA HIS A 93 -11.17 -5.26 -4.47
C HIS A 93 -10.15 -5.92 -5.39
N ALA A 94 -9.27 -5.12 -6.03
CA ALA A 94 -8.17 -5.66 -6.81
C ALA A 94 -7.11 -6.30 -5.89
N HIS A 95 -6.90 -7.61 -6.04
CA HIS A 95 -5.83 -8.34 -5.35
C HIS A 95 -4.56 -8.33 -6.20
N GLY A 96 -3.80 -7.23 -6.15
CA GLY A 96 -2.55 -7.07 -6.89
C GLY A 96 -2.47 -5.73 -7.61
N LYS A 97 -1.65 -5.68 -8.67
CA LYS A 97 -1.50 -4.51 -9.54
C LYS A 97 -2.31 -4.68 -10.82
N ILE A 98 -2.92 -3.60 -11.26
CA ILE A 98 -3.54 -3.49 -12.59
C ILE A 98 -2.47 -2.94 -13.52
N VAL A 99 -2.25 -3.61 -14.65
CA VAL A 99 -1.20 -3.25 -15.62
C VAL A 99 -1.85 -2.74 -16.90
N LEU A 100 -1.39 -1.57 -17.36
CA LEU A 100 -1.71 -1.04 -18.68
C LEU A 100 -0.61 -1.41 -19.66
N TYR A 101 -0.96 -1.74 -20.90
CA TYR A 101 -0.01 -1.98 -21.98
C TYR A 101 -0.37 -1.18 -23.24
N PHE A 102 0.65 -0.84 -24.02
CA PHE A 102 0.53 -0.10 -25.29
C PHE A 102 0.47 -1.06 -26.48
#